data_AF-A0A135TDV9-F1
#
_entry.id   AF-A0A135TDV9-F1
#
_cell.length_a   1.000
_cell.length_b   1.000
_cell.length_c   1.000
_cell.angle_alpha   90.00
_cell.angle_beta   90.00
_cell.angle_gamma   90.00
#
_symmetry.space_group_name_H-M   'P 1'
#
loop_
_entity.id
_entity.type
_entity.pdbx_description
1 polymer ?
#
loop_
_entity_poly.entity_id
_entity_poly.type
_entity_poly.pdbx_seq_one_letter_code
_entity_poly.pdbx_strand_id
1 'polypeptide(L)'
;MGCNTSRPLNSLQTDVDQGLPAHYPLAITRPPRYSYSEHNEACRLLRPWAMRGAKSRSFTFVIHVITNSLLDRSQLLAQIKLLGHVQQLAIIHKLQVIVKCLDYLSNTNDDPNAANEKQLYLDMLAARSKAETIRLWDDRPSTASPPSPEEITTAEHRISAVIDQVRRNRDLGDVDVKNQVEPELVAALSRFAETWSLDEFMEMHEKIMSEPPTLNAAGISKLQAQFILQAQVARASLTSDNGATPTISVNFLPDDVPNVTLINIKKQWKALFVPLARRVKESEKSLRQDLYTMQLISLGSARSKGGQQWKELDELGQAGMDIIDHLHLNASQILLQGPGPLLGQKMLLGSVGPAADRAKARRESEVGLYSKRRNGLR
;
A
#
# COMPACT_ATOMS: atom_id res chain seq x y z
N MET A 1 -0.29 36.55 71.42
CA MET A 1 -0.07 36.38 69.96
C MET A 1 0.54 35.01 69.74
N GLY A 2 -0.12 34.16 68.95
CA GLY A 2 0.41 32.92 68.40
C GLY A 2 0.56 31.75 69.37
N CYS A 3 -0.55 31.15 69.77
CA CYS A 3 -0.64 30.01 70.69
C CYS A 3 -0.07 28.70 70.12
N ASN A 4 0.83 28.12 70.91
CA ASN A 4 1.02 26.71 71.31
C ASN A 4 0.17 25.55 70.74
N THR A 5 0.86 24.39 70.75
CA THR A 5 0.41 22.98 70.94
C THR A 5 -0.31 22.36 69.73
N SER A 6 -0.12 21.09 69.33
CA SER A 6 0.03 19.85 70.10
C SER A 6 0.48 18.70 69.17
N ARG A 7 1.18 17.69 69.71
CA ARG A 7 1.06 16.29 69.25
C ARG A 7 -0.18 15.69 69.94
N PRO A 8 -0.93 14.72 69.35
CA PRO A 8 -0.49 13.32 69.36
C PRO A 8 -0.96 12.40 68.20
N LEU A 9 -0.46 11.16 68.32
CA LEU A 9 -0.60 9.87 67.62
C LEU A 9 -1.89 9.46 66.85
N ASN A 10 -1.65 8.45 65.99
CA ASN A 10 -2.51 7.46 65.29
C ASN A 10 -2.92 7.85 63.86
N SER A 11 -2.86 7.00 62.82
CA SER A 11 -2.44 5.60 62.64
C SER A 11 -2.56 5.26 61.14
N LEU A 12 -1.73 4.31 60.66
CA LEU A 12 -1.90 3.47 59.45
C LEU A 12 -1.86 4.18 58.08
N GLN A 13 -0.78 4.01 57.31
CA GLN A 13 -0.68 2.95 56.30
C GLN A 13 0.62 3.08 55.47
N THR A 14 1.42 2.01 55.55
CA THR A 14 2.34 1.46 54.53
C THR A 14 3.24 2.40 53.72
N ASP A 15 4.53 2.29 54.06
CA ASP A 15 5.70 2.73 53.31
C ASP A 15 5.60 2.49 51.80
N VAL A 16 5.68 3.59 51.04
CA VAL A 16 6.12 3.58 49.64
C VAL A 16 7.54 4.13 49.64
N ASP A 17 8.50 3.24 49.45
CA ASP A 17 9.90 3.57 49.29
C ASP A 17 10.14 4.28 47.94
N GLN A 18 10.59 5.52 48.05
CA GLN A 18 11.69 6.18 47.34
C GLN A 18 11.78 6.11 45.79
N GLY A 19 11.59 7.27 45.18
CA GLY A 19 12.11 7.63 43.86
C GLY A 19 11.66 9.02 43.42
N LEU A 20 12.54 10.02 43.55
CA LEU A 20 12.34 11.44 43.28
C LEU A 20 11.52 11.76 41.99
N PRO A 21 10.57 12.72 42.04
CA PRO A 21 9.93 13.23 40.83
C PRO A 21 10.87 14.20 40.12
N ALA A 22 11.53 13.74 39.06
CA ALA A 22 12.17 14.65 38.10
C ALA A 22 11.06 15.39 37.33
N HIS A 23 10.66 16.55 37.84
CA HIS A 23 9.86 17.51 37.11
C HIS A 23 10.62 17.94 35.85
N TYR A 24 10.26 17.39 34.69
CA TYR A 24 10.58 18.01 33.42
C TYR A 24 9.57 19.13 33.16
N PRO A 25 10.01 20.37 32.88
CA PRO A 25 9.08 21.43 32.53
C PRO A 25 8.40 21.06 31.21
N LEU A 26 7.06 21.09 31.22
CA LEU A 26 6.23 21.09 30.02
C LEU A 26 6.51 22.39 29.25
N ALA A 27 7.61 22.41 28.50
CA ALA A 27 7.77 23.36 27.42
C ALA A 27 6.74 22.98 26.35
N ILE A 28 5.63 23.72 26.32
CA ILE A 28 4.72 23.78 25.18
C ILE A 28 5.54 24.37 24.02
N THR A 29 6.32 23.51 23.38
CA THR A 29 7.01 23.84 22.15
C THR A 29 5.96 23.73 21.05
N ARG A 30 5.59 24.90 20.50
CA ARG A 30 4.86 24.96 19.23
C ARG A 30 5.58 24.05 18.22
N PRO A 31 4.84 23.32 17.36
CA PRO A 31 5.48 22.50 16.34
C PRO A 31 6.46 23.36 15.52
N PRO A 32 7.69 22.86 15.25
CA PRO A 32 8.71 23.64 14.58
C PRO A 32 8.21 24.08 13.20
N ARG A 33 8.58 25.31 12.81
CA ARG A 33 8.33 25.81 11.46
C ARG A 33 8.99 24.87 10.45
N TYR A 34 8.18 24.38 9.52
CA TYR A 34 8.52 23.44 8.46
C TYR A 34 9.78 23.85 7.70
N SER A 35 10.86 23.07 7.82
CA SER A 35 12.01 23.17 6.92
C SER A 35 11.79 22.24 5.73
N TYR A 36 11.93 22.77 4.52
CA TYR A 36 11.80 22.07 3.22
C TYR A 36 12.73 20.86 3.01
N SER A 37 13.58 20.52 3.99
CA SER A 37 14.61 19.48 3.91
C SER A 37 14.33 18.22 4.73
N GLU A 38 13.21 18.13 5.45
CA GLU A 38 12.89 16.99 6.31
C GLU A 38 11.71 16.16 5.78
N HIS A 39 11.83 14.84 5.94
CA HIS A 39 10.93 13.80 5.44
C HIS A 39 9.42 14.06 5.70
N ASN A 40 8.54 13.41 4.93
CA ASN A 40 7.10 13.44 5.17
C ASN A 40 6.72 12.92 6.59
N GLU A 41 5.50 13.16 7.05
CA GLU A 41 5.13 12.87 8.43
C GLU A 41 5.21 11.38 8.78
N ALA A 42 4.76 10.50 7.88
CA ALA A 42 4.88 9.04 7.97
C ALA A 42 6.32 8.62 8.24
N CYS A 43 7.28 9.12 7.45
CA CYS A 43 8.68 8.82 7.65
C CYS A 43 9.20 9.34 9.01
N ARG A 44 8.82 10.55 9.43
CA ARG A 44 9.23 11.10 10.74
C ARG A 44 8.66 10.33 11.93
N LEU A 45 7.46 9.76 11.79
CA LEU A 45 6.77 9.02 12.85
C LEU A 45 7.22 7.57 12.94
N LEU A 46 7.45 6.93 11.79
CA LEU A 46 7.81 5.52 11.71
C LEU A 46 9.32 5.30 11.86
N ARG A 47 10.15 6.32 11.66
CA ARG A 47 11.60 6.22 11.85
C ARG A 47 12.03 5.99 13.32
N PRO A 48 11.50 6.69 14.33
CA PRO A 48 11.77 6.42 15.75
C PRO A 48 10.73 5.46 16.36
N TRP A 49 10.53 4.30 15.71
CA TRP A 49 9.41 3.38 15.97
C TRP A 49 9.26 2.93 17.43
N ALA A 50 10.36 2.88 18.17
CA ALA A 50 10.37 2.48 19.58
C ALA A 50 9.79 3.53 20.55
N MET A 51 9.81 4.83 20.23
CA MET A 51 9.45 5.90 21.19
C MET A 51 8.11 6.59 20.89
N ARG A 52 7.50 6.37 19.71
CA ARG A 52 6.31 7.13 19.25
C ARG A 52 5.19 6.27 18.68
N GLY A 53 5.02 5.04 19.16
CA GLY A 53 4.01 4.09 18.68
C GLY A 53 2.56 4.59 18.72
N ALA A 54 2.22 5.60 19.52
CA ALA A 54 0.89 6.22 19.50
C ALA A 54 0.59 7.00 18.20
N LYS A 55 1.61 7.58 17.56
CA LYS A 55 1.43 8.37 16.33
C LYS A 55 1.42 7.51 15.07
N SER A 56 2.02 6.32 15.08
CA SER A 56 1.88 5.36 13.98
C SER A 56 0.49 4.74 13.89
N ARG A 57 -0.31 4.78 14.97
CA ARG A 57 -1.71 4.33 15.00
C ARG A 57 -2.66 5.24 14.21
N SER A 58 -2.20 6.41 13.77
CA SER A 58 -2.98 7.29 12.91
C SER A 58 -2.84 6.98 11.42
N PHE A 59 -2.27 5.83 11.06
CA PHE A 59 -2.15 5.37 9.67
C PHE A 59 -2.88 4.05 9.49
N THR A 60 -3.55 3.92 8.36
CA THR A 60 -4.05 2.63 7.86
C THR A 60 -2.97 2.01 6.98
N PHE A 61 -2.56 0.78 7.28
CA PHE A 61 -1.65 0.02 6.43
C PHE A 61 -2.46 -0.93 5.55
N VAL A 62 -2.22 -0.87 4.24
CA VAL A 62 -2.86 -1.78 3.27
C VAL A 62 -1.76 -2.54 2.54
N ILE A 63 -1.68 -3.84 2.76
CA ILE A 63 -0.67 -4.71 2.16
C ILE A 63 -1.32 -5.48 1.02
N HIS A 64 -0.77 -5.29 -0.18
CA HIS A 64 -1.19 -5.98 -1.37
C HIS A 64 -0.29 -7.19 -1.61
N VAL A 65 -0.88 -8.38 -1.58
CA VAL A 65 -0.18 -9.66 -1.71
C VAL A 65 -0.47 -10.31 -3.06
N ILE A 66 0.51 -11.04 -3.57
CA ILE A 66 0.35 -11.85 -4.79
C ILE A 66 0.20 -13.31 -4.37
N THR A 67 -0.84 -13.98 -4.85
CA THR A 67 -1.06 -15.42 -4.60
C THR A 67 -1.00 -16.28 -5.86
N ASN A 68 -0.78 -15.65 -7.02
CA ASN A 68 -0.70 -16.31 -8.32
C ASN A 68 0.74 -16.45 -8.84
N SER A 69 0.87 -16.99 -10.05
CA SER A 69 2.14 -17.36 -10.70
C SER A 69 3.09 -16.20 -11.05
N LEU A 70 2.73 -14.94 -10.74
CA LEU A 70 3.67 -13.82 -10.82
C LEU A 70 4.84 -13.97 -9.84
N LEU A 71 4.63 -14.65 -8.72
CA LEU A 71 5.69 -15.01 -7.80
C LEU A 71 5.94 -16.52 -7.89
N ASP A 72 7.21 -16.89 -7.97
CA ASP A 72 7.63 -18.28 -7.81
C ASP A 72 7.43 -18.75 -6.36
N ARG A 73 7.56 -20.06 -6.15
CA ARG A 73 7.36 -20.67 -4.82
C ARG A 73 8.26 -20.07 -3.74
N SER A 74 9.51 -19.73 -4.07
CA SER A 74 10.45 -19.15 -3.11
C SER A 74 10.07 -17.71 -2.75
N GLN A 75 9.61 -16.92 -3.72
CA GLN A 75 9.11 -15.56 -3.53
C GLN A 75 7.81 -15.56 -2.72
N LEU A 76 6.87 -16.49 -2.99
CA LEU A 76 5.65 -16.65 -2.20
C LEU A 76 5.96 -16.98 -0.74
N LEU A 77 6.88 -17.92 -0.48
CA LEU A 77 7.32 -18.25 0.88
C LEU A 77 8.01 -17.05 1.56
N ALA A 78 8.81 -16.28 0.82
CA ALA A 78 9.43 -15.07 1.35
C ALA A 78 8.38 -14.01 1.71
N GLN A 79 7.37 -13.80 0.86
CA GLN A 79 6.23 -12.92 1.13
C GLN A 79 5.53 -13.31 2.44
N ILE A 80 5.20 -14.59 2.64
CA ILE A 80 4.58 -15.06 3.89
C ILE A 80 5.48 -14.81 5.10
N LYS A 81 6.78 -15.09 5.00
CA LYS A 81 7.75 -14.83 6.09
C LYS A 81 7.83 -13.34 6.44
N LEU A 82 7.72 -12.46 5.44
CA LEU A 82 7.70 -11.02 5.62
C LEU A 82 6.39 -10.54 6.26
N LEU A 83 5.24 -11.09 5.84
CA LEU A 83 3.94 -10.82 6.47
C LEU A 83 3.94 -11.23 7.95
N GLY A 84 4.50 -12.39 8.29
CA GLY A 84 4.65 -12.82 9.69
C GLY A 84 5.54 -11.88 10.51
N HIS A 85 6.59 -11.29 9.90
CA HIS A 85 7.37 -10.26 10.56
C HIS A 85 6.57 -8.97 10.79
N VAL A 86 5.78 -8.55 9.79
CA VAL A 86 4.87 -7.41 9.91
C VAL A 86 3.82 -7.65 10.99
N GLN A 87 3.30 -8.88 11.12
CA GLN A 87 2.32 -9.24 12.15
C GLN A 87 2.87 -9.03 13.56
N GLN A 88 4.11 -9.47 13.82
CA GLN A 88 4.78 -9.24 15.10
C GLN A 88 4.88 -7.74 15.43
N LEU A 89 5.24 -6.93 14.42
CA LEU A 89 5.32 -5.48 14.57
C LEU A 89 3.94 -4.85 14.77
N ALA A 90 2.93 -5.32 14.04
CA ALA A 90 1.56 -4.85 14.17
C ALA A 90 1.03 -5.08 15.59
N ILE A 91 1.32 -6.24 16.21
CA ILE A 91 0.96 -6.53 17.60
C ILE A 91 1.67 -5.58 18.58
N ILE A 92 2.99 -5.44 18.46
CA ILE A 92 3.80 -4.59 19.36
C ILE A 92 3.35 -3.13 19.30
N HIS A 93 3.11 -2.63 18.08
CA HIS A 93 2.79 -1.22 17.85
C HIS A 93 1.29 -0.92 17.82
N LYS A 94 0.44 -1.96 17.85
CA LYS A 94 -1.02 -1.91 17.69
C LYS A 94 -1.42 -1.24 16.37
N LEU A 95 -0.84 -1.69 15.27
CA LEU A 95 -1.12 -1.17 13.92
C LEU A 95 -2.37 -1.85 13.35
N GLN A 96 -3.19 -1.09 12.63
CA GLN A 96 -4.25 -1.65 11.80
C GLN A 96 -3.68 -1.98 10.42
N VAL A 97 -3.62 -3.28 10.10
CA VAL A 97 -3.09 -3.77 8.82
C VAL A 97 -4.17 -4.58 8.10
N ILE A 98 -4.49 -4.14 6.89
CA ILE A 98 -5.44 -4.78 5.99
C ILE A 98 -4.65 -5.48 4.88
N VAL A 99 -4.99 -6.73 4.58
CA VAL A 99 -4.40 -7.49 3.48
C VAL A 99 -5.40 -7.57 2.33
N LYS A 100 -4.93 -7.25 1.12
CA LYS A 100 -5.72 -7.31 -0.12
C LYS A 100 -5.07 -8.20 -1.15
N CYS A 101 -5.88 -8.98 -1.86
CA CYS A 101 -5.49 -9.77 -3.00
C CYS A 101 -6.55 -9.69 -4.10
N LEU A 102 -6.14 -9.66 -5.37
CA LEU A 102 -7.07 -9.63 -6.52
C LEU A 102 -7.30 -11.02 -7.13
N ASP A 103 -6.98 -12.09 -6.40
CA ASP A 103 -7.23 -13.47 -6.82
C ASP A 103 -8.60 -14.00 -6.35
N TYR A 104 -9.15 -13.44 -5.27
CA TYR A 104 -10.36 -13.93 -4.59
C TYR A 104 -11.44 -12.84 -4.51
N LEU A 105 -12.66 -13.18 -4.93
CA LEU A 105 -13.85 -12.34 -4.86
C LEU A 105 -14.78 -12.88 -3.77
N SER A 106 -15.33 -11.99 -2.97
CA SER A 106 -16.32 -12.31 -1.95
C SER A 106 -17.55 -12.99 -2.58
N ASN A 107 -18.06 -14.00 -1.88
CA ASN A 107 -19.29 -14.69 -2.25
C ASN A 107 -20.57 -13.97 -1.77
N THR A 108 -20.46 -12.92 -0.95
CA THR A 108 -21.61 -12.16 -0.47
C THR A 108 -21.95 -11.00 -1.42
N ASN A 109 -23.16 -11.02 -1.97
CA ASN A 109 -23.76 -9.89 -2.68
C ASN A 109 -25.21 -9.75 -2.21
N ASP A 110 -25.44 -8.88 -1.22
CA ASP A 110 -26.80 -8.64 -0.69
C ASP A 110 -27.64 -7.73 -1.62
N ASP A 111 -26.99 -7.04 -2.57
CA ASP A 111 -27.63 -6.18 -3.56
C ASP A 111 -27.69 -6.84 -4.95
N PRO A 112 -28.90 -7.09 -5.51
CA PRO A 112 -29.08 -7.63 -6.85
C PRO A 112 -28.41 -6.80 -7.96
N ASN A 113 -28.34 -5.47 -7.82
CA ASN A 113 -27.71 -4.61 -8.82
C ASN A 113 -26.19 -4.80 -8.81
N ALA A 114 -25.58 -4.82 -7.62
CA ALA A 114 -24.17 -5.13 -7.46
C ALA A 114 -23.83 -6.55 -7.96
N ALA A 115 -24.73 -7.53 -7.78
CA ALA A 115 -24.56 -8.87 -8.31
C ALA A 115 -24.57 -8.91 -9.85
N ASN A 116 -25.51 -8.22 -10.49
CA ASN A 116 -25.59 -8.12 -11.95
C ASN A 116 -24.34 -7.42 -12.53
N GLU A 117 -23.87 -6.36 -11.89
CA GLU A 117 -22.64 -5.66 -12.32
C GLU A 117 -21.40 -6.56 -12.16
N LYS A 118 -21.29 -7.30 -11.06
CA LYS A 118 -20.22 -8.31 -10.87
C LYS A 118 -20.24 -9.34 -11.99
N GLN A 119 -21.43 -9.87 -12.31
CA GLN A 119 -21.58 -10.89 -13.35
C GLN A 119 -21.23 -10.35 -14.73
N LEU A 120 -21.66 -9.13 -15.08
CA LEU A 120 -21.30 -8.48 -16.34
C LEU A 120 -19.78 -8.44 -16.54
N TYR A 121 -19.03 -8.00 -15.53
CA TYR A 121 -17.57 -7.93 -15.65
C TYR A 121 -16.90 -9.31 -15.72
N LEU A 122 -17.44 -10.31 -15.03
CA LEU A 122 -16.98 -11.70 -15.14
C LEU A 122 -17.24 -12.27 -16.54
N ASP A 123 -18.41 -12.00 -17.13
CA ASP A 123 -18.76 -12.43 -18.48
C ASP A 123 -17.85 -11.76 -19.52
N MET A 124 -17.57 -10.47 -19.35
CA MET A 124 -16.64 -9.75 -20.22
C MET A 124 -15.20 -10.27 -20.13
N LEU A 125 -14.75 -10.72 -18.95
CA LEU A 125 -13.44 -11.38 -18.79
C LEU A 125 -13.39 -12.75 -19.48
N ALA A 126 -14.51 -13.47 -19.49
CA ALA A 126 -14.67 -14.76 -20.14
C ALA A 126 -14.84 -14.67 -21.66
N ALA A 127 -15.16 -13.48 -22.18
CA ALA A 127 -15.32 -13.24 -23.61
C ALA A 127 -14.07 -13.66 -24.40
N ARG A 128 -14.31 -14.31 -25.54
CA ARG A 128 -13.26 -14.92 -26.38
C ARG A 128 -12.89 -14.07 -27.60
N SER A 129 -13.68 -13.05 -27.91
CA SER A 129 -13.48 -12.20 -29.08
C SER A 129 -13.78 -10.73 -28.79
N LYS A 130 -13.17 -9.85 -29.58
CA LYS A 130 -13.44 -8.41 -29.59
C LYS A 130 -14.92 -8.10 -29.75
N ALA A 131 -15.59 -8.79 -30.68
CA ALA A 131 -17.01 -8.58 -30.97
C ALA A 131 -17.88 -8.93 -29.76
N GLU A 132 -17.57 -10.02 -29.07
CA GLU A 132 -18.28 -10.44 -27.86
C GLU A 132 -18.08 -9.46 -26.70
N THR A 133 -16.85 -9.00 -26.44
CA THR A 133 -16.57 -7.98 -25.42
C THR A 133 -17.34 -6.69 -25.68
N ILE A 134 -17.39 -6.23 -26.93
CA ILE A 134 -18.14 -5.02 -27.30
C ILE A 134 -19.64 -5.24 -27.11
N ARG A 135 -20.18 -6.38 -27.57
CA ARG A 135 -21.60 -6.70 -27.43
C ARG A 135 -22.03 -6.73 -25.96
N LEU A 136 -21.28 -7.42 -25.10
CA LEU A 136 -21.57 -7.47 -23.66
C LEU A 136 -21.57 -6.08 -23.03
N TRP A 137 -20.66 -5.20 -23.46
CA TRP A 137 -20.61 -3.81 -23.00
C TRP A 137 -21.83 -2.99 -23.44
N ASP A 138 -22.30 -3.22 -24.67
CA ASP A 138 -23.45 -2.50 -25.26
C ASP A 138 -24.79 -2.96 -24.70
N ASP A 139 -24.92 -4.25 -24.39
CA ASP A 139 -26.14 -4.85 -23.86
C ASP A 139 -26.31 -4.59 -22.34
N ARG A 140 -25.40 -3.81 -21.71
CA ARG A 140 -25.46 -3.54 -20.27
C ARG A 140 -26.74 -2.78 -19.89
N PRO A 141 -27.34 -3.06 -18.71
CA PRO A 141 -28.50 -2.32 -18.25
C PRO A 141 -28.18 -0.83 -18.11
N SER A 142 -29.01 0.05 -18.68
CA SER A 142 -28.85 1.50 -18.52
C SER A 142 -28.88 1.88 -17.03
N THR A 143 -27.80 2.49 -16.55
CA THR A 143 -27.77 3.08 -15.20
C THR A 143 -28.74 4.25 -15.15
N ALA A 144 -29.66 4.25 -14.17
CA ALA A 144 -30.77 5.19 -14.08
C ALA A 144 -30.35 6.64 -13.71
N SER A 145 -29.06 6.92 -13.57
CA SER A 145 -28.55 8.22 -13.16
C SER A 145 -27.58 8.76 -14.21
N PRO A 146 -27.84 9.96 -14.77
CA PRO A 146 -26.87 10.62 -15.62
C PRO A 146 -25.63 10.95 -14.79
N PRO A 147 -24.41 10.76 -15.35
CA PRO A 147 -23.22 10.93 -14.56
C PRO A 147 -23.02 12.41 -14.19
N SER A 148 -22.78 12.66 -12.90
CA SER A 148 -22.37 13.98 -12.44
C SER A 148 -21.01 14.36 -13.06
N PRO A 149 -20.69 15.66 -13.24
CA PRO A 149 -19.42 16.10 -13.81
C PRO A 149 -18.16 15.64 -13.04
N GLU A 150 -18.33 15.15 -11.80
CA GLU A 150 -17.28 14.60 -10.94
C GLU A 150 -17.04 13.08 -11.20
N GLU A 151 -17.87 12.42 -12.00
CA GLU A 151 -17.86 10.96 -12.24
C GLU A 151 -16.88 10.47 -13.32
N ILE A 152 -16.01 11.32 -13.86
CA ILE A 152 -15.01 10.98 -14.90
C ILE A 152 -13.96 9.94 -14.39
N THR A 153 -14.14 9.37 -13.20
CA THR A 153 -13.24 8.40 -12.59
C THR A 153 -13.89 7.06 -12.22
N THR A 154 -15.18 6.84 -12.51
CA THR A 154 -15.83 5.54 -12.21
C THR A 154 -15.28 4.40 -13.08
N ALA A 155 -15.46 3.16 -12.63
CA ALA A 155 -15.07 1.98 -13.40
C ALA A 155 -15.73 1.95 -14.78
N GLU A 156 -17.02 2.31 -14.86
CA GLU A 156 -17.76 2.36 -16.11
C GLU A 156 -17.15 3.33 -17.13
N HIS A 157 -16.73 4.52 -16.70
CA HIS A 157 -16.09 5.49 -17.60
C HIS A 157 -14.75 4.98 -18.16
N ARG A 158 -13.94 4.31 -17.33
CA ARG A 158 -12.65 3.76 -17.77
C ARG A 158 -12.83 2.60 -18.74
N ILE A 159 -13.75 1.68 -18.44
CA ILE A 159 -14.07 0.57 -19.34
C ILE A 159 -14.64 1.14 -20.65
N SER A 160 -15.56 2.10 -20.60
CA SER A 160 -16.07 2.79 -21.80
C SER A 160 -14.95 3.38 -22.64
N ALA A 161 -14.01 4.10 -22.03
CA ALA A 161 -12.90 4.73 -22.75
C ALA A 161 -12.00 3.71 -23.46
N VAL A 162 -11.73 2.57 -22.83
CA VAL A 162 -10.95 1.48 -23.45
C VAL A 162 -11.77 0.81 -24.56
N ILE A 163 -13.05 0.54 -24.34
CA ILE A 163 -13.93 -0.05 -25.37
C ILE A 163 -14.04 0.88 -26.59
N ASP A 164 -14.15 2.19 -26.40
CA ASP A 164 -14.16 3.17 -27.50
C ASP A 164 -12.82 3.26 -28.23
N GLN A 165 -11.70 3.05 -27.53
CA GLN A 165 -10.39 2.90 -28.18
C GLN A 165 -10.33 1.62 -29.03
N VAL A 166 -10.83 0.50 -28.49
CA VAL A 166 -10.91 -0.79 -29.17
C VAL A 166 -11.79 -0.73 -30.42
N ARG A 167 -12.91 0.00 -30.35
CA ARG A 167 -13.81 0.24 -31.50
C ARG A 167 -13.13 1.03 -32.61
N ARG A 168 -12.40 2.08 -32.25
CA ARG A 168 -11.72 2.96 -33.22
C ARG A 168 -10.56 2.26 -33.92
N ASN A 169 -9.91 1.32 -33.26
CA ASN A 169 -8.80 0.58 -33.86
C ASN A 169 -9.25 -0.76 -34.45
N ARG A 170 -9.42 -0.81 -35.77
CA ARG A 170 -9.89 -2.01 -36.48
C ARG A 170 -8.88 -3.15 -36.47
N ASP A 171 -7.59 -2.83 -36.38
CA ASP A 171 -6.48 -3.79 -36.55
C ASP A 171 -6.09 -4.53 -35.25
N LEU A 172 -6.72 -4.19 -34.12
CA LEU A 172 -6.50 -4.92 -32.87
C LEU A 172 -7.06 -6.34 -32.97
N GLY A 173 -6.19 -7.33 -32.78
CA GLY A 173 -6.59 -8.72 -32.60
C GLY A 173 -7.25 -8.97 -31.25
N ASP A 174 -7.94 -10.11 -31.11
CA ASP A 174 -8.69 -10.47 -29.89
C ASP A 174 -7.80 -10.48 -28.63
N VAL A 175 -6.56 -10.95 -28.77
CA VAL A 175 -5.58 -10.98 -27.67
C VAL A 175 -5.20 -9.56 -27.22
N ASP A 176 -5.01 -8.62 -28.15
CA ASP A 176 -4.66 -7.24 -27.83
C ASP A 176 -5.82 -6.50 -27.17
N VAL A 177 -7.06 -6.80 -27.59
CA VAL A 177 -8.27 -6.30 -26.93
C VAL A 177 -8.35 -6.82 -25.52
N LYS A 178 -8.16 -8.13 -25.32
CA LYS A 178 -8.15 -8.74 -24.00
C LYS A 178 -7.11 -8.11 -23.09
N ASN A 179 -5.87 -7.95 -23.56
CA ASN A 179 -4.78 -7.33 -22.80
C ASN A 179 -5.05 -5.85 -22.42
N GLN A 180 -5.85 -5.12 -23.20
CA GLN A 180 -6.21 -3.73 -22.91
C GLN A 180 -7.41 -3.61 -21.96
N VAL A 181 -8.41 -4.46 -22.11
CA VAL A 181 -9.68 -4.38 -21.36
C VAL A 181 -9.59 -5.10 -20.01
N GLU A 182 -8.89 -6.24 -19.95
CA GLU A 182 -8.82 -7.10 -18.77
C GLU A 182 -8.36 -6.36 -17.49
N PRO A 183 -7.31 -5.51 -17.50
CA PRO A 183 -6.92 -4.75 -16.31
C PRO A 183 -8.00 -3.82 -15.76
N GLU A 184 -8.80 -3.18 -16.61
CA GLU A 184 -9.88 -2.29 -16.18
C GLU A 184 -11.06 -3.08 -15.61
N LEU A 185 -11.39 -4.23 -16.19
CA LEU A 185 -12.40 -5.15 -15.66
C LEU A 185 -11.99 -5.70 -14.30
N VAL A 186 -10.74 -6.14 -14.16
CA VAL A 186 -10.21 -6.62 -12.87
C VAL A 186 -10.20 -5.49 -11.83
N ALA A 187 -9.87 -4.26 -12.23
CA ALA A 187 -9.96 -3.10 -11.35
C ALA A 187 -11.41 -2.86 -10.90
N ALA A 188 -12.39 -2.95 -11.82
CA ALA A 188 -13.80 -2.82 -11.48
C ALA A 188 -14.27 -3.92 -10.50
N LEU A 189 -13.83 -5.16 -10.72
CA LEU A 189 -14.16 -6.30 -9.87
C LEU A 189 -13.52 -6.25 -8.48
N SER A 190 -12.47 -5.46 -8.29
CA SER A 190 -11.77 -5.35 -7.00
C SER A 190 -12.63 -4.86 -5.84
N ARG A 191 -13.73 -4.15 -6.12
CA ARG A 191 -14.69 -3.74 -5.09
C ARG A 191 -15.40 -4.93 -4.44
N PHE A 192 -15.42 -6.07 -5.13
CA PHE A 192 -15.92 -7.35 -4.63
C PHE A 192 -14.80 -8.26 -4.15
N ALA A 193 -13.54 -7.81 -4.11
CA ALA A 193 -12.43 -8.64 -3.67
C ALA A 193 -12.53 -8.92 -2.16
N GLU A 194 -12.16 -10.14 -1.77
CA GLU A 194 -12.01 -10.46 -0.36
C GLU A 194 -10.93 -9.57 0.27
N THR A 195 -11.17 -9.20 1.53
CA THR A 195 -10.27 -8.37 2.31
C THR A 195 -10.16 -8.97 3.69
N TRP A 196 -8.95 -9.11 4.19
CA TRP A 196 -8.69 -9.73 5.49
C TRP A 196 -7.96 -8.77 6.39
N SER A 197 -8.13 -8.94 7.70
CA SER A 197 -7.12 -8.42 8.63
C SER A 197 -5.81 -9.20 8.46
N LEU A 198 -4.67 -8.61 8.82
CA LEU A 198 -3.39 -9.35 8.75
C LEU A 198 -3.40 -10.63 9.59
N ASP A 199 -4.02 -10.60 10.78
CA ASP A 199 -4.08 -11.77 11.66
C ASP A 199 -4.88 -12.91 11.01
N GLU A 200 -6.08 -12.60 10.52
CA GLU A 200 -6.93 -13.55 9.79
C GLU A 200 -6.23 -14.10 8.54
N PHE A 201 -5.58 -13.24 7.75
CA PHE A 201 -4.82 -13.70 6.59
C PHE A 201 -3.71 -14.66 7.00
N MET A 202 -2.94 -14.33 8.04
CA MET A 202 -1.85 -15.19 8.51
C MET A 202 -2.34 -16.53 9.06
N GLU A 203 -3.53 -16.57 9.67
CA GLU A 203 -4.16 -17.82 10.11
C GLU A 203 -4.63 -18.69 8.93
N MET A 204 -5.13 -18.06 7.86
CA MET A 204 -5.73 -18.75 6.72
C MET A 204 -4.82 -18.91 5.50
N HIS A 205 -3.60 -18.34 5.50
CA HIS A 205 -2.80 -18.19 4.29
C HIS A 205 -2.52 -19.52 3.57
N GLU A 206 -2.29 -20.62 4.30
CA GLU A 206 -2.08 -21.94 3.69
C GLU A 206 -3.30 -22.40 2.90
N LYS A 207 -4.50 -22.21 3.47
CA LYS A 207 -5.77 -22.52 2.81
C LYS A 207 -5.96 -21.62 1.58
N ILE A 208 -5.85 -20.31 1.76
CA ILE A 208 -5.98 -19.31 0.68
C ILE A 208 -5.07 -19.70 -0.50
N MET A 209 -3.77 -19.87 -0.25
CA MET A 209 -2.78 -20.20 -1.27
C MET A 209 -2.96 -21.59 -1.91
N SER A 210 -3.71 -22.49 -1.27
CA SER A 210 -4.00 -23.83 -1.82
C SER A 210 -5.27 -23.86 -2.68
N GLU A 211 -6.18 -22.92 -2.47
CA GLU A 211 -7.44 -22.83 -3.21
C GLU A 211 -7.24 -22.17 -4.57
N PRO A 212 -7.94 -22.66 -5.62
CA PRO A 212 -7.88 -22.02 -6.92
C PRO A 212 -8.44 -20.59 -6.84
N PRO A 213 -7.87 -19.63 -7.59
CA PRO A 213 -8.35 -18.26 -7.60
C PRO A 213 -9.78 -18.21 -8.15
N THR A 214 -10.66 -17.44 -7.50
CA THR A 214 -12.04 -17.27 -7.97
C THR A 214 -12.11 -16.29 -9.14
N LEU A 215 -11.13 -15.41 -9.29
CA LEU A 215 -11.01 -14.49 -10.42
C LEU A 215 -10.03 -15.05 -11.47
N ASN A 216 -10.56 -15.51 -12.59
CA ASN A 216 -9.76 -16.01 -13.71
C ASN A 216 -9.29 -14.87 -14.64
N ALA A 217 -8.21 -14.20 -14.23
CA ALA A 217 -7.51 -13.20 -15.04
C ALA A 217 -6.00 -13.40 -14.92
N ALA A 218 -5.25 -12.93 -15.91
CA ALA A 218 -3.79 -13.04 -15.91
C ALA A 218 -3.20 -12.27 -14.72
N GLY A 219 -2.14 -12.82 -14.11
CA GLY A 219 -1.48 -12.18 -12.98
C GLY A 219 -1.01 -10.76 -13.29
N ILE A 220 -0.46 -10.53 -14.50
CA ILE A 220 -0.07 -9.18 -14.95
C ILE A 220 -1.26 -8.22 -15.01
N SER A 221 -2.44 -8.66 -15.45
CA SER A 221 -3.64 -7.82 -15.47
C SER A 221 -4.09 -7.46 -14.07
N LYS A 222 -4.04 -8.41 -13.13
CA LYS A 222 -4.30 -8.17 -11.70
C LYS A 222 -3.32 -7.15 -11.11
N LEU A 223 -2.04 -7.27 -11.44
CA LEU A 223 -1.04 -6.30 -11.02
C LEU A 223 -1.33 -4.89 -11.58
N GLN A 224 -1.65 -4.77 -12.87
CA GLN A 224 -2.03 -3.47 -13.45
C GLN A 224 -3.29 -2.89 -12.79
N ALA A 225 -4.31 -3.73 -12.57
CA ALA A 225 -5.54 -3.34 -11.89
C ALA A 225 -5.28 -2.78 -10.49
N GLN A 226 -4.39 -3.42 -9.72
CA GLN A 226 -3.96 -2.92 -8.41
C GLN A 226 -3.40 -1.50 -8.48
N PHE A 227 -2.48 -1.23 -9.41
CA PHE A 227 -1.91 0.11 -9.58
C PHE A 227 -2.94 1.13 -10.10
N ILE A 228 -3.92 0.72 -10.92
CA ILE A 228 -5.04 1.57 -11.35
C ILE A 228 -5.87 2.02 -10.14
N LEU A 229 -6.21 1.07 -9.25
CA LEU A 229 -7.00 1.34 -8.04
C LEU A 229 -6.24 2.22 -7.06
N GLN A 230 -4.96 1.94 -6.86
CA GLN A 230 -4.10 2.72 -5.99
C GLN A 230 -3.92 4.15 -6.50
N ALA A 231 -3.82 4.36 -7.81
CA ALA A 231 -3.81 5.70 -8.38
C ALA A 231 -5.13 6.45 -8.10
N GLN A 232 -6.29 5.77 -8.14
CA GLN A 232 -7.57 6.40 -7.78
C GLN A 232 -7.65 6.77 -6.30
N VAL A 233 -7.26 5.85 -5.42
CA VAL A 233 -7.20 6.11 -3.97
C VAL A 233 -6.24 7.25 -3.66
N ALA A 234 -5.06 7.25 -4.29
CA ALA A 234 -4.08 8.33 -4.15
C ALA A 234 -4.66 9.66 -4.64
N ARG A 235 -5.31 9.69 -5.79
CA ARG A 235 -5.96 10.90 -6.32
C ARG A 235 -7.01 11.44 -5.35
N ALA A 236 -7.93 10.59 -4.90
CA ALA A 236 -8.98 10.96 -3.96
C ALA A 236 -8.40 11.51 -2.66
N SER A 237 -7.35 10.86 -2.13
CA SER A 237 -6.64 11.28 -0.92
C SER A 237 -5.94 12.63 -1.11
N LEU A 238 -5.28 12.85 -2.25
CA LEU A 238 -4.58 14.10 -2.53
C LEU A 238 -5.53 15.29 -2.70
N THR A 239 -6.77 15.05 -3.11
CA THR A 239 -7.80 16.07 -3.27
C THR A 239 -8.74 16.22 -2.08
N SER A 240 -8.67 15.33 -1.08
CA SER A 240 -9.57 15.37 0.08
C SER A 240 -9.14 16.40 1.11
N ASP A 241 -10.08 16.85 1.94
CA ASP A 241 -9.77 17.59 3.15
C ASP A 241 -9.01 16.72 4.17
N ASN A 242 -8.31 17.35 5.12
CA ASN A 242 -7.42 16.70 6.10
C ASN A 242 -8.09 15.70 7.08
N GLY A 243 -9.39 15.42 6.94
CA GLY A 243 -10.13 14.52 7.84
C GLY A 243 -9.89 13.03 7.60
N ALA A 244 -9.36 12.65 6.44
CA ALA A 244 -9.11 11.24 6.11
C ALA A 244 -7.89 10.70 6.88
N THR A 245 -8.01 9.46 7.38
CA THR A 245 -6.86 8.74 7.97
C THR A 245 -5.86 8.42 6.85
N PRO A 246 -4.60 8.85 6.94
CA PRO A 246 -3.63 8.57 5.90
C PRO A 246 -3.39 7.08 5.70
N THR A 247 -3.09 6.72 4.46
CA THR A 247 -2.87 5.33 4.05
C THR A 247 -1.43 5.10 3.61
N ILE A 248 -0.83 4.02 4.11
CA ILE A 248 0.45 3.49 3.61
C ILE A 248 0.14 2.18 2.88
N SER A 249 0.32 2.20 1.56
CA SER A 249 0.07 1.05 0.70
C SER A 249 1.38 0.30 0.43
N VAL A 250 1.50 -0.92 0.94
CA VAL A 250 2.68 -1.77 0.78
C VAL A 250 2.39 -2.82 -0.29
N ASN A 251 3.27 -2.95 -1.27
CA ASN A 251 3.04 -3.78 -2.45
C ASN A 251 4.13 -4.84 -2.56
N PHE A 252 3.76 -6.11 -2.51
CA PHE A 252 4.67 -7.17 -2.95
C PHE A 252 4.61 -7.31 -4.46
N LEU A 253 5.79 -7.39 -5.08
CA LEU A 253 5.97 -7.33 -6.53
C LEU A 253 6.97 -8.38 -7.01
N PRO A 254 6.82 -8.90 -8.24
CA PRO A 254 7.91 -9.63 -8.89
C PRO A 254 9.12 -8.70 -9.11
N ASP A 255 10.29 -9.26 -9.41
CA ASP A 255 11.49 -8.44 -9.69
C ASP A 255 11.32 -7.60 -10.96
N ASP A 256 10.67 -8.16 -11.97
CA ASP A 256 10.42 -7.53 -13.26
C ASP A 256 9.03 -7.84 -13.81
N VAL A 257 8.61 -7.01 -14.76
CA VAL A 257 7.37 -7.15 -15.53
C VAL A 257 7.63 -6.78 -16.99
N PRO A 258 6.75 -7.18 -17.93
CA PRO A 258 6.82 -6.71 -19.31
C PRO A 258 6.86 -5.17 -19.37
N ASN A 259 7.72 -4.60 -20.22
CA ASN A 259 7.90 -3.14 -20.31
C ASN A 259 6.59 -2.38 -20.59
N VAL A 260 5.69 -2.96 -21.40
CA VAL A 260 4.38 -2.37 -21.68
C VAL A 260 3.54 -2.20 -20.41
N THR A 261 3.62 -3.16 -19.48
CA THR A 261 2.96 -3.10 -18.17
C THR A 261 3.47 -1.93 -17.35
N LEU A 262 4.80 -1.78 -17.25
CA LEU A 262 5.41 -0.67 -16.52
C LEU A 262 5.05 0.69 -17.14
N ILE A 263 5.05 0.79 -18.47
CA ILE A 263 4.65 2.02 -19.19
C ILE A 263 3.21 2.39 -18.86
N ASN A 264 2.29 1.43 -18.87
CA ASN A 264 0.88 1.65 -18.53
C ASN A 264 0.72 2.10 -17.07
N ILE A 265 1.40 1.45 -16.13
CA ILE A 265 1.41 1.85 -14.72
C ILE A 265 1.91 3.30 -14.59
N LYS A 266 3.09 3.61 -15.15
CA LYS A 266 3.66 4.97 -15.12
C LYS A 266 2.72 6.02 -15.72
N LYS A 267 2.02 5.69 -16.81
CA LYS A 267 1.05 6.61 -17.43
C LYS A 267 -0.08 6.98 -16.46
N GLN A 268 -0.64 6.00 -15.74
CA GLN A 268 -1.69 6.24 -14.75
C GLN A 268 -1.17 7.09 -13.59
N TRP A 269 0.03 6.81 -13.11
CA TRP A 269 0.63 7.52 -11.98
C TRP A 269 1.06 8.95 -12.30
N LYS A 270 1.47 9.24 -13.54
CA LYS A 270 1.72 10.62 -14.00
C LYS A 270 0.50 11.52 -13.87
N ALA A 271 -0.72 10.98 -13.95
CA ALA A 271 -1.95 11.78 -13.76
C ALA A 271 -2.07 12.36 -12.34
N LEU A 272 -1.33 11.81 -11.37
CA LEU A 272 -1.30 12.30 -9.98
C LEU A 272 -0.42 13.52 -9.79
N PHE A 273 0.43 13.88 -10.76
CA PHE A 273 1.43 14.93 -10.57
C PHE A 273 0.79 16.31 -10.35
N VAL A 274 -0.32 16.60 -11.03
CA VAL A 274 -1.05 17.87 -10.87
C VAL A 274 -1.69 18.01 -9.47
N PRO A 275 -2.52 17.05 -8.99
CA PRO A 275 -3.07 17.14 -7.63
C PRO A 275 -1.97 17.10 -6.56
N LEU A 276 -0.90 16.32 -6.78
CA LEU A 276 0.26 16.27 -5.89
C LEU A 276 0.95 17.65 -5.75
N ALA A 277 1.24 18.31 -6.88
CA ALA A 277 1.85 19.65 -6.90
C ALA A 277 1.00 20.67 -6.13
N ARG A 278 -0.33 20.62 -6.35
CA ARG A 278 -1.28 21.49 -5.65
C ARG A 278 -1.23 21.25 -4.15
N ARG A 279 -1.24 19.98 -3.72
CA ARG A 279 -1.20 19.61 -2.31
C ARG A 279 0.09 20.08 -1.64
N VAL A 280 1.23 19.91 -2.31
CA VAL A 280 2.53 20.41 -1.80
C VAL A 280 2.47 21.92 -1.57
N LYS A 281 1.94 22.69 -2.53
CA LYS A 281 1.79 24.14 -2.37
C LYS A 281 0.83 24.53 -1.24
N GLU A 282 -0.27 23.80 -1.06
CA GLU A 282 -1.25 24.09 0.00
C GLU A 282 -0.76 23.68 1.39
N SER A 283 0.07 22.64 1.48
CA SER A 283 0.65 22.16 2.74
C SER A 283 1.59 23.16 3.42
N GLU A 284 2.18 24.09 2.66
CA GLU A 284 2.93 25.24 3.20
C GLU A 284 2.07 26.07 4.17
N LYS A 285 0.74 25.93 4.10
CA LYS A 285 -0.26 26.60 4.95
C LYS A 285 -0.83 25.73 6.08
N SER A 286 -0.15 24.64 6.47
CA SER A 286 -0.50 23.68 7.55
C SER A 286 -1.24 22.38 7.18
N LEU A 287 -1.36 22.03 5.90
CA LEU A 287 -1.96 20.74 5.52
C LEU A 287 -0.95 19.59 5.63
N ARG A 288 -1.44 18.39 5.99
CA ARG A 288 -0.65 17.15 5.91
C ARG A 288 -0.39 16.79 4.44
N GLN A 289 0.84 16.37 4.17
CA GLN A 289 1.31 16.07 2.80
C GLN A 289 1.12 14.58 2.43
N ASP A 290 1.30 13.68 3.39
CA ASP A 290 1.38 12.23 3.24
C ASP A 290 0.03 11.51 3.45
N LEU A 291 -1.06 12.04 2.90
CA LEU A 291 -2.37 11.35 2.98
C LEU A 291 -2.38 9.99 2.29
N TYR A 292 -1.51 9.81 1.29
CA TYR A 292 -1.28 8.53 0.65
C TYR A 292 0.21 8.38 0.35
N THR A 293 0.77 7.24 0.75
CA THR A 293 2.12 6.82 0.35
C THR A 293 2.12 5.37 -0.07
N MET A 294 3.10 4.99 -0.88
CA MET A 294 3.27 3.66 -1.42
C MET A 294 4.69 3.16 -1.18
N GLN A 295 4.81 1.94 -0.65
CA GLN A 295 6.05 1.20 -0.59
C GLN A 295 5.99 0.03 -1.57
N LEU A 296 6.92 0.00 -2.52
CA LEU A 296 7.10 -1.09 -3.46
C LEU A 296 8.15 -2.05 -2.89
N ILE A 297 7.79 -3.32 -2.71
CA ILE A 297 8.69 -4.38 -2.25
C ILE A 297 8.85 -5.40 -3.37
N SER A 298 9.95 -5.30 -4.12
CA SER A 298 10.24 -6.30 -5.15
C SER A 298 10.99 -7.48 -4.56
N LEU A 299 10.46 -8.68 -4.78
CA LEU A 299 11.07 -9.93 -4.32
C LEU A 299 11.87 -10.53 -5.46
N GLY A 300 13.19 -10.40 -5.42
CA GLY A 300 14.06 -10.98 -6.45
C GLY A 300 14.87 -12.18 -5.97
N SER A 301 15.61 -12.75 -6.92
CA SER A 301 16.60 -13.80 -6.70
C SER A 301 18.02 -13.22 -6.65
N ALA A 302 19.02 -14.04 -6.33
CA ALA A 302 20.43 -13.62 -6.32
C ALA A 302 20.96 -13.16 -7.70
N ARG A 303 20.26 -13.46 -8.79
CA ARG A 303 20.63 -13.07 -10.16
C ARG A 303 19.77 -11.93 -10.71
N SER A 304 18.87 -11.40 -9.90
CA SER A 304 17.89 -10.41 -10.32
C SER A 304 18.57 -9.04 -10.51
N LYS A 305 17.93 -8.14 -11.26
CA LYS A 305 18.46 -6.79 -11.52
C LYS A 305 18.08 -5.80 -10.42
N GLY A 306 17.81 -6.31 -9.21
CA GLY A 306 17.50 -5.47 -8.05
C GLY A 306 16.19 -4.70 -8.17
N GLY A 307 15.20 -5.19 -8.91
CA GLY A 307 13.95 -4.47 -9.12
C GLY A 307 14.08 -3.14 -9.86
N GLN A 308 15.07 -2.98 -10.72
CA GLN A 308 15.40 -1.70 -11.39
C GLN A 308 14.20 -1.03 -12.07
N GLN A 309 13.26 -1.80 -12.63
CA GLN A 309 12.04 -1.26 -13.25
C GLN A 309 11.13 -0.53 -12.24
N TRP A 310 11.04 -1.04 -11.01
CA TRP A 310 10.25 -0.44 -9.93
C TRP A 310 10.90 0.82 -9.38
N LYS A 311 12.23 0.84 -9.36
CA LYS A 311 12.99 2.06 -9.06
C LYS A 311 12.68 3.19 -10.04
N GLU A 312 12.46 2.90 -11.32
CA GLU A 312 12.03 3.93 -12.27
C GLU A 312 10.61 4.49 -12.00
N LEU A 313 9.78 3.79 -11.22
CA LEU A 313 8.47 4.28 -10.79
C LEU A 313 8.60 5.18 -9.54
N ASP A 314 9.46 4.81 -8.60
CA ASP A 314 9.92 5.69 -7.49
C ASP A 314 10.52 7.00 -8.05
N GLU A 315 11.40 6.90 -9.05
CA GLU A 315 12.07 8.04 -9.68
C GLU A 315 11.21 8.82 -10.69
N LEU A 316 9.92 8.49 -10.91
CA LEU A 316 9.10 8.96 -12.03
C LEU A 316 8.90 10.50 -12.09
N GLY A 317 9.34 11.22 -11.07
CA GLY A 317 9.31 12.68 -11.01
C GLY A 317 8.28 13.12 -10.00
N GLN A 318 8.77 13.66 -8.91
CA GLN A 318 7.97 14.03 -7.76
C GLN A 318 7.64 15.51 -7.87
N ALA A 319 6.36 15.85 -7.84
CA ALA A 319 5.86 17.22 -7.91
C ALA A 319 6.13 17.99 -6.60
N GLY A 320 7.39 18.01 -6.17
CA GLY A 320 7.85 18.57 -4.90
C GLY A 320 7.75 17.63 -3.69
N MET A 321 7.17 16.43 -3.84
CA MET A 321 7.07 15.44 -2.75
C MET A 321 7.13 14.00 -3.27
N ASP A 322 7.85 13.17 -2.53
CA ASP A 322 7.83 11.72 -2.68
C ASP A 322 6.58 11.09 -2.08
N ILE A 323 5.95 10.20 -2.85
CA ILE A 323 4.87 9.32 -2.36
C ILE A 323 5.08 7.84 -2.73
N ILE A 324 6.17 7.47 -3.42
CA ILE A 324 6.48 6.09 -3.82
C ILE A 324 7.94 5.80 -3.49
N ASP A 325 8.21 4.82 -2.62
CA ASP A 325 9.57 4.32 -2.37
C ASP A 325 9.68 2.86 -2.81
N HIS A 326 10.90 2.43 -3.14
CA HIS A 326 11.21 1.09 -3.61
C HIS A 326 12.24 0.40 -2.71
N LEU A 327 11.88 -0.80 -2.27
CA LEU A 327 12.72 -1.70 -1.50
C LEU A 327 12.87 -3.01 -2.25
N HIS A 328 14.09 -3.30 -2.71
CA HIS A 328 14.42 -4.61 -3.23
C HIS A 328 14.81 -5.58 -2.11
N LEU A 329 14.25 -6.79 -2.12
CA LEU A 329 14.61 -7.87 -1.21
C LEU A 329 14.93 -9.15 -1.96
N ASN A 330 15.98 -9.85 -1.51
CA ASN A 330 16.33 -11.16 -2.02
C ASN A 330 15.53 -12.25 -1.27
N ALA A 331 14.62 -12.91 -1.98
CA ALA A 331 13.73 -13.93 -1.41
C ALA A 331 14.52 -15.07 -0.75
N SER A 332 15.60 -15.55 -1.39
CA SER A 332 16.44 -16.62 -0.83
C SER A 332 17.14 -16.19 0.46
N GLN A 333 17.60 -14.94 0.56
CA GLN A 333 18.22 -14.43 1.78
C GLN A 333 17.19 -14.24 2.90
N ILE A 334 15.98 -13.75 2.61
CA ILE A 334 14.89 -13.69 3.60
C ILE A 334 14.57 -15.09 4.14
N LEU A 335 14.47 -16.09 3.27
CA LEU A 335 14.21 -17.47 3.69
C LEU A 335 15.36 -18.04 4.54
N LEU A 336 16.61 -17.82 4.13
CA LEU A 336 17.79 -18.38 4.79
C LEU A 336 18.15 -17.69 6.11
N GLN A 337 18.13 -16.37 6.13
CA GLN A 337 18.64 -15.54 7.23
C GLN A 337 17.49 -15.02 8.11
N GLY A 338 16.31 -14.84 7.53
CA GLY A 338 15.18 -14.21 8.20
C GLY A 338 15.21 -12.69 8.13
N PRO A 339 14.08 -12.06 8.49
CA PRO A 339 13.96 -10.61 8.55
C PRO A 339 14.97 -10.04 9.55
N GLY A 340 15.69 -8.99 9.15
CA GLY A 340 16.62 -8.27 10.02
C GLY A 340 15.94 -7.20 10.88
N PRO A 341 16.66 -6.64 11.87
CA PRO A 341 16.08 -5.69 12.84
C PRO A 341 15.61 -4.36 12.23
N LEU A 342 16.09 -3.99 11.04
CA LEU A 342 15.70 -2.76 10.36
C LEU A 342 14.67 -2.99 9.25
N LEU A 343 14.34 -4.26 8.96
CA LEU A 343 13.53 -4.60 7.80
C LEU A 343 12.11 -4.09 7.91
N GLY A 344 11.44 -4.38 9.03
CA GLY A 344 10.08 -3.91 9.24
C GLY A 344 9.96 -2.40 9.09
N GLN A 345 10.95 -1.67 9.59
CA GLN A 345 10.97 -0.21 9.51
C GLN A 345 10.99 0.19 8.05
N LYS A 346 11.89 -0.40 7.25
CA LYS A 346 12.00 -0.13 5.81
C LYS A 346 10.75 -0.55 5.02
N MET A 347 10.09 -1.63 5.40
CA MET A 347 8.88 -2.11 4.71
C MET A 347 7.65 -1.26 4.99
N LEU A 348 7.54 -0.70 6.21
CA LEU A 348 6.37 0.05 6.64
C LEU A 348 6.58 1.57 6.60
N LEU A 349 7.83 2.04 6.45
CA LEU A 349 8.12 3.42 6.12
C LEU A 349 7.42 3.75 4.79
N GLY A 350 6.48 4.70 4.81
CA GLY A 350 6.04 5.37 3.58
C GLY A 350 7.21 6.13 2.94
N SER A 351 7.01 6.64 1.72
CA SER A 351 8.15 7.12 0.94
C SER A 351 8.93 8.28 1.58
N VAL A 352 10.19 8.39 1.20
CA VAL A 352 11.16 9.31 1.78
C VAL A 352 11.38 10.47 0.80
N GLY A 353 11.62 11.70 1.26
CA GLY A 353 11.91 12.79 0.33
C GLY A 353 13.13 12.48 -0.56
N PRO A 354 13.13 12.84 -1.84
CA PRO A 354 14.11 12.35 -2.82
C PRO A 354 15.53 12.90 -2.58
N ALA A 355 15.66 14.02 -1.86
CA ALA A 355 16.93 14.55 -1.41
C ALA A 355 17.52 13.75 -0.23
N ALA A 356 16.67 13.24 0.66
CA ALA A 356 17.07 12.40 1.76
C ALA A 356 17.44 10.99 1.28
N ASP A 357 16.72 10.44 0.28
CA ASP A 357 17.10 9.16 -0.33
C ASP A 357 18.41 9.23 -1.10
N ARG A 358 18.62 10.29 -1.90
CA ARG A 358 19.89 10.46 -2.61
C ARG A 358 21.09 10.64 -1.68
N ALA A 359 20.91 11.28 -0.53
CA ALA A 359 21.96 11.42 0.48
C ALA A 359 22.22 10.10 1.25
N LYS A 360 21.21 9.24 1.38
CA LYS A 360 21.22 8.02 2.20
C LYS A 360 21.60 6.76 1.41
N ALA A 361 21.25 6.68 0.12
CA ALA A 361 21.70 5.65 -0.81
C ALA A 361 23.24 5.59 -0.94
N ARG A 362 23.93 6.69 -0.62
CA ARG A 362 25.41 6.74 -0.53
C ARG A 362 25.97 6.19 0.79
N ARG A 363 25.14 5.87 1.80
CA ARG A 363 25.58 5.53 3.16
C ARG A 363 24.98 4.25 3.76
N GLU A 364 23.78 3.82 3.35
CA GLU A 364 23.17 2.58 3.84
C GLU A 364 23.44 1.41 2.88
N SER A 365 24.41 0.58 3.24
CA SER A 365 24.49 -0.81 2.79
C SER A 365 23.23 -1.56 3.28
N GLU A 366 22.89 -2.69 2.65
CA GLU A 366 21.86 -3.68 3.06
C GLU A 366 21.97 -4.16 4.54
N VAL A 367 22.90 -3.61 5.33
CA VAL A 367 23.09 -3.86 6.77
C VAL A 367 21.77 -3.76 7.52
N GLY A 368 21.34 -4.89 8.07
CA GLY A 368 20.19 -4.97 8.97
C GLY A 368 18.86 -5.25 8.30
N LEU A 369 18.80 -5.38 6.96
CA LEU A 369 17.62 -5.92 6.26
C LEU A 369 17.46 -7.42 6.49
N TYR A 370 18.58 -8.13 6.63
CA TYR A 370 18.62 -9.56 6.92
C TYR A 370 19.18 -9.78 8.32
N SER A 371 18.65 -10.78 9.01
CA SER A 371 19.19 -11.19 10.30
C SER A 371 20.59 -11.77 10.09
N LYS A 372 21.62 -11.16 10.71
CA LYS A 372 22.98 -11.70 10.65
C LYS A 372 22.93 -13.13 11.20
N ARG A 373 23.43 -14.12 10.43
CA ARG A 373 23.77 -15.42 11.02
C ARG A 373 24.73 -15.15 12.18
N ARG A 374 24.30 -15.42 13.41
CA ARG A 374 25.26 -15.72 14.48
C ARG A 374 25.95 -17.00 14.02
N ASN A 375 27.14 -16.88 13.43
CA ASN A 375 28.02 -18.04 13.33
C ASN A 375 28.19 -18.54 14.75
N GLY A 376 27.72 -19.75 15.00
CA GLY A 376 27.91 -20.42 16.28
C GLY A 376 29.38 -20.43 16.64
N LEU A 377 29.63 -20.16 17.92
CA LEU A 377 30.68 -20.73 18.76
C LEU A 377 31.90 -21.28 18.01
N ARG A 378 33.03 -20.60 18.18
CA ARG A 378 34.28 -21.30 18.48
C ARG A 378 34.72 -20.89 19.87
#